data_AF-A0A9J6DYZ9-F1
#
_entry.id   AF-A0A9J6DYZ9-F1
#
_cell.length_a   1.000
_cell.length_b   1.000
_cell.length_c   1.000
_cell.angle_alpha   90.00
_cell.angle_beta   90.00
_cell.angle_gamma   90.00
#
_symmetry.space_group_name_H-M   'P 1'
#
loop_
_entity.id
_entity.type
_entity.pdbx_description
1 polymer ?
#
loop_
_entity_poly.entity_id
_entity_poly.type
_entity_poly.pdbx_seq_one_letter_code
_entity_poly.pdbx_strand_id
1 'polypeptide(L)'
;MYYDEKNRVYLLFLEPLLTDLKRVNKMFQGEDVDPFGIFEELQKLYNCLLARILKPPMLRQHDKASLCDLDLVNLESIYLSVDDADFGSSFNDHINELHFASEE
;
A
#
# COMPACT_ATOMS: atom_id res chain seq x y z
N MET A 1 3.47 -4.44 -23.49
CA MET A 1 3.06 -3.95 -22.16
C MET A 1 3.86 -4.65 -21.05
N TYR A 2 3.98 -5.97 -21.03
CA TYR A 2 4.81 -6.72 -20.04
C TYR A 2 6.32 -6.77 -20.31
N TYR A 3 6.81 -6.20 -21.42
CA TYR A 3 8.23 -6.19 -21.80
C TYR A 3 8.97 -4.91 -21.39
N ASP A 4 8.28 -3.97 -20.75
CA ASP A 4 8.89 -2.73 -20.27
C ASP A 4 9.20 -2.92 -18.77
N GLU A 5 10.47 -2.85 -18.42
CA GLU A 5 10.96 -2.99 -17.04
C GLU A 5 10.29 -1.98 -16.10
N LYS A 6 9.93 -0.79 -16.60
CA LYS A 6 9.17 0.19 -15.81
C LYS A 6 7.81 -0.34 -15.40
N ASN A 7 7.10 -1.01 -16.32
CA ASN A 7 5.79 -1.61 -16.02
C ASN A 7 5.92 -2.74 -15.00
N ARG A 8 7.01 -3.50 -15.06
CA ARG A 8 7.29 -4.56 -14.07
C ARG A 8 7.52 -3.98 -12.68
N VAL A 9 8.35 -2.94 -12.56
CA VAL A 9 8.58 -2.21 -11.30
C VAL A 9 7.26 -1.69 -10.71
N TYR A 10 6.39 -1.08 -11.53
CA TYR A 10 5.05 -0.66 -11.08
C TYR A 10 4.19 -1.83 -10.56
N LEU A 11 4.22 -2.96 -11.27
CA LEU A 11 3.44 -4.14 -10.87
C LEU A 11 3.96 -4.75 -9.57
N LEU A 12 5.27 -4.77 -9.33
CA LEU A 12 5.87 -5.24 -8.06
C LEU A 12 5.43 -4.37 -6.88
N PHE A 13 5.35 -3.05 -7.07
CA PHE A 13 4.81 -2.16 -6.04
C PHE A 13 3.31 -2.38 -5.77
N LEU A 14 2.53 -2.59 -6.84
CA LEU A 14 1.07 -2.75 -6.75
C LEU A 14 0.63 -4.12 -6.27
N GLU A 15 1.41 -5.17 -6.53
CA GLU A 15 1.08 -6.57 -6.19
C GLU A 15 0.59 -6.76 -4.75
N PRO A 16 1.30 -6.29 -3.69
CA PRO A 16 0.82 -6.48 -2.33
C PRO A 16 -0.50 -5.74 -2.06
N LEU A 17 -0.71 -4.57 -2.67
CA LEU A 17 -1.97 -3.80 -2.54
C LEU A 17 -3.15 -4.54 -3.17
N LEU A 18 -2.93 -5.07 -4.38
CA LEU A 18 -3.93 -5.83 -5.11
C LEU A 18 -4.24 -7.15 -4.41
N THR A 19 -3.26 -7.76 -3.76
CA THR A 19 -3.43 -8.98 -2.97
C THR A 19 -4.35 -8.75 -1.78
N ASP A 20 -4.11 -7.68 -1.01
CA ASP A 20 -4.95 -7.32 0.13
C ASP A 20 -6.36 -6.93 -0.31
N LEU A 21 -6.49 -6.15 -1.39
CA LEU A 21 -7.80 -5.78 -1.96
C LEU A 21 -8.58 -7.01 -2.42
N LYS A 22 -7.91 -7.95 -3.10
CA LYS A 22 -8.52 -9.21 -3.55
C LYS A 22 -8.95 -10.09 -2.38
N ARG A 23 -8.18 -10.13 -1.30
CA ARG A 23 -8.51 -10.86 -0.07
C ARG A 23 -9.80 -10.32 0.54
N VAL A 24 -9.90 -9.00 0.74
CA VAL A 24 -11.10 -8.36 1.28
C VAL A 24 -12.29 -8.54 0.33
N ASN A 25 -12.10 -8.36 -0.98
CA ASN A 25 -13.17 -8.55 -1.97
C ASN A 25 -13.76 -9.98 -1.95
N LYS A 26 -12.94 -11.00 -1.75
CA LYS A 26 -13.43 -12.38 -1.59
C LYS A 26 -14.34 -12.56 -0.38
N MET A 27 -14.14 -11.82 0.71
CA MET A 27 -15.01 -11.91 1.89
C MET A 27 -16.43 -11.43 1.58
N PHE A 28 -16.57 -10.39 0.74
CA PHE A 28 -17.86 -9.91 0.27
C PHE A 28 -18.60 -10.90 -0.65
N GLN A 29 -17.89 -11.88 -1.21
CA GLN A 29 -18.44 -12.88 -2.12
C GLN A 29 -18.88 -14.17 -1.40
N GLY A 30 -18.71 -14.24 -0.07
CA GLY A 30 -19.13 -15.40 0.72
C GLY A 30 -20.65 -15.53 0.80
N GLU A 31 -21.14 -16.76 1.03
CA GLU A 31 -22.57 -17.02 1.22
C GLU A 31 -23.03 -16.74 2.67
N ASP A 32 -22.13 -16.83 3.64
CA ASP A 32 -22.39 -16.58 5.06
C ASP A 32 -21.43 -15.50 5.57
N VAL A 33 -21.77 -14.25 5.26
CA VAL A 33 -20.92 -13.08 5.47
C VAL A 33 -21.08 -12.57 6.89
N ASP A 34 -19.98 -12.53 7.66
CA ASP A 34 -19.90 -11.79 8.92
C ASP A 34 -19.64 -10.29 8.66
N PRO A 35 -20.63 -9.40 8.85
CA PRO A 35 -20.47 -7.98 8.56
C PRO A 35 -19.43 -7.30 9.46
N PHE A 36 -19.28 -7.75 10.70
CA PHE A 36 -18.31 -7.17 11.64
C PHE A 36 -16.88 -7.55 11.26
N GLY A 37 -16.65 -8.84 10.94
CA GLY A 37 -15.36 -9.29 10.42
C GLY A 37 -14.95 -8.60 9.12
N ILE A 38 -15.89 -8.35 8.21
CA ILE A 38 -15.62 -7.56 6.99
C ILE A 38 -15.22 -6.13 7.33
N PHE A 39 -15.93 -5.48 8.26
CA PHE A 39 -15.62 -4.12 8.65
C PHE A 39 -14.21 -4.00 9.25
N GLU A 40 -13.82 -4.93 10.12
CA GLU A 40 -12.47 -4.97 10.66
C GLU A 40 -11.41 -5.16 9.56
N GLU A 41 -11.68 -6.00 8.57
CA GLU A 41 -10.76 -6.23 7.45
C GLU A 41 -10.66 -5.03 6.50
N LEU A 42 -11.75 -4.30 6.29
CA LEU A 42 -11.73 -3.02 5.59
C LEU A 42 -10.91 -1.97 6.34
N GLN A 43 -11.08 -1.87 7.67
CA GLN A 43 -10.27 -0.97 8.48
C GLN A 43 -8.78 -1.35 8.44
N LYS A 44 -8.45 -2.64 8.47
CA LYS A 44 -7.06 -3.11 8.30
C LYS A 44 -6.51 -2.72 6.94
N LEU A 45 -7.25 -2.97 5.86
CA LEU A 45 -6.85 -2.58 4.50
C LEU A 45 -6.59 -1.07 4.40
N TYR A 46 -7.50 -0.25 4.93
CA TYR A 46 -7.35 1.21 4.94
C TYR A 46 -6.08 1.65 5.69
N ASN A 47 -5.86 1.13 6.90
CA ASN A 47 -4.68 1.45 7.70
C ASN A 47 -3.37 0.99 7.02
N CYS A 48 -3.37 -0.17 6.37
CA CYS A 48 -2.22 -0.66 5.61
C CYS A 48 -1.89 0.24 4.41
N LEU A 49 -2.91 0.80 3.74
CA LEU A 49 -2.71 1.77 2.66
C LEU A 49 -2.15 3.09 3.19
N LEU A 50 -2.72 3.62 4.28
CA LEU A 50 -2.24 4.84 4.91
C LEU A 50 -0.78 4.70 5.37
N ALA A 51 -0.40 3.56 5.93
CA ALA A 51 0.96 3.33 6.43
C ALA A 51 2.05 3.41 5.35
N ARG A 52 1.68 3.25 4.07
CA ARG A 52 2.60 3.34 2.93
C ARG A 52 2.78 4.77 2.41
N ILE A 53 1.85 5.66 2.71
CA ILE A 53 1.84 7.03 2.16
C ILE A 53 1.99 8.11 3.23
N LEU A 54 1.65 7.82 4.49
CA LEU A 54 1.71 8.79 5.58
C LEU A 54 3.01 8.68 6.36
N LYS A 55 3.51 9.82 6.84
CA LYS A 55 4.67 9.86 7.72
C LYS A 55 4.39 9.10 9.04
N PRO A 56 5.38 8.37 9.60
CA PRO A 56 5.22 7.63 10.86
C PRO A 56 4.65 8.43 12.05
N PRO A 57 4.94 9.74 12.24
CA PRO A 57 4.29 10.53 13.27
C PRO A 57 2.76 10.55 13.18
N MET A 58 2.18 10.57 11.98
CA MET A 58 0.73 10.57 11.79
C MET A 58 0.11 9.25 12.25
N LEU A 59 0.77 8.13 11.94
CA LEU A 59 0.31 6.80 12.36
C LEU A 59 0.44 6.58 13.88
N ARG A 60 1.35 7.30 14.56
CA ARG A 60 1.57 7.18 16.01
C ARG A 60 0.69 8.12 16.83
N GLN A 61 0.33 9.27 16.26
CA GLN A 61 -0.47 10.29 16.93
C GLN A 61 -1.97 10.02 16.85
N HIS A 62 -2.38 9.21 15.87
CA HIS A 62 -3.78 8.86 15.64
C HIS A 62 -4.01 7.38 15.93
N ASP A 63 -5.13 7.07 16.60
CA ASP A 63 -5.62 5.71 16.68
C ASP A 63 -6.26 5.27 15.35
N LYS A 64 -6.55 3.98 15.21
CA LYS A 64 -7.12 3.42 13.96
C LYS A 64 -8.44 4.07 13.54
N ALA A 65 -9.21 4.60 14.49
CA ALA A 65 -10.49 5.24 14.22
C ALA A 65 -10.29 6.67 13.71
N SER A 66 -9.46 7.47 14.38
CA SER A 66 -9.15 8.86 14.00
C SER A 66 -8.34 8.97 12.71
N LEU A 67 -7.64 7.91 12.29
CA LEU A 67 -7.02 7.86 10.96
C LEU A 67 -8.06 7.95 9.83
N CYS A 68 -9.28 7.45 10.03
CA CYS A 68 -10.36 7.56 9.04
C CYS A 68 -10.91 8.99 8.89
N ASP A 69 -10.68 9.84 9.90
CA ASP A 69 -11.16 11.23 9.93
C ASP A 69 -10.12 12.23 9.39
N LEU A 70 -8.94 11.75 8.97
CA LEU A 70 -7.88 12.60 8.43
C LEU A 70 -8.29 13.22 7.08
N ASP A 71 -8.11 14.53 6.96
CA ASP A 71 -8.21 15.22 5.67
C ASP A 71 -6.94 14.98 4.84
N LEU A 72 -7.00 13.98 3.99
CA LEU A 72 -5.91 13.64 3.08
C LEU A 72 -5.77 14.66 1.92
N VAL A 73 -6.80 15.43 1.58
CA VAL A 73 -6.79 16.26 0.38
C VAL A 73 -6.01 17.57 0.61
N ASN A 74 -6.13 18.16 1.79
CA ASN A 74 -5.64 19.51 2.04
C ASN A 74 -4.32 19.57 2.83
N LEU A 75 -3.68 18.43 3.08
CA LEU A 75 -2.47 18.32 3.90
C LEU A 75 -1.35 17.65 3.09
N GLU A 76 -0.52 18.41 2.39
CA GLU A 76 0.65 17.85 1.71
C GLU A 76 1.75 17.43 2.70
N SER A 77 1.79 18.06 3.88
CA SER A 77 2.85 17.87 4.88
C SER A 77 2.80 16.53 5.61
N ILE A 78 1.70 15.78 5.51
CA ILE A 78 1.50 14.49 6.18
C ILE A 78 2.03 13.29 5.38
N TYR A 79 2.29 13.48 4.09
CA TYR A 79 2.74 12.42 3.19
C TYR A 79 4.24 12.16 3.28
N LEU A 80 4.63 10.89 3.14
CA LEU A 80 6.02 10.48 2.95
C LEU A 80 6.58 11.10 1.66
N SER A 81 7.89 11.40 1.69
CA SER A 81 8.61 11.65 0.45
C SER A 81 8.75 10.32 -0.32
N VAL A 82 8.99 10.41 -1.63
CA VAL A 82 9.21 9.21 -2.45
C VAL A 82 10.44 8.44 -1.96
N ASP A 83 11.47 9.15 -1.49
CA ASP A 83 12.73 8.56 -1.03
C ASP A 83 12.58 7.80 0.31
N ASP A 84 11.59 8.20 1.12
CA ASP A 84 11.29 7.57 2.42
C ASP A 84 10.25 6.45 2.31
N ALA A 85 9.69 6.22 1.11
CA ALA A 85 8.64 5.23 0.91
C ALA A 85 9.23 3.81 0.92
N ASP A 86 8.57 2.90 1.64
CA ASP A 86 8.89 1.48 1.58
C ASP A 86 8.18 0.84 0.38
N PHE A 87 8.96 0.58 -0.68
CA PHE A 87 8.47 -0.10 -1.88
C PHE A 87 8.47 -1.64 -1.77
N GLY A 88 9.05 -2.18 -0.69
CA GLY A 88 9.18 -3.62 -0.46
C GLY A 88 10.42 -4.25 -1.11
N SER A 89 10.80 -5.42 -0.60
CA SER A 89 12.01 -6.13 -1.03
C SER A 89 12.01 -6.47 -2.52
N SER A 90 10.93 -7.03 -3.05
CA SER A 90 10.85 -7.44 -4.45
C SER A 90 11.03 -6.28 -5.43
N PHE A 91 10.53 -5.09 -5.07
CA PHE A 91 10.75 -3.88 -5.85
C PHE A 91 12.23 -3.46 -5.81
N ASN A 92 12.80 -3.40 -4.60
CA ASN A 92 14.17 -2.98 -4.38
C ASN A 92 15.17 -3.91 -5.06
N ASP A 93 14.98 -5.23 -4.96
CA ASP A 93 15.81 -6.24 -5.61
C ASP A 93 15.83 -6.03 -7.13
N HIS A 94 14.66 -5.83 -7.74
CA HIS A 94 14.54 -5.64 -9.18
C HIS A 94 15.12 -4.30 -9.67
N ILE A 95 14.94 -3.21 -8.91
CA ILE A 95 15.56 -1.91 -9.23
C ILE A 95 17.09 -2.00 -9.14
N ASN A 96 17.61 -2.69 -8.13
CA ASN A 96 19.05 -2.90 -8.00
C ASN A 96 19.60 -3.70 -9.19
N GLU A 97 18.94 -4.79 -9.60
CA GLU A 97 19.30 -5.56 -10.81
C GLU A 97 19.35 -4.68 -12.07
N LEU A 98 18.37 -3.79 -12.26
CA LEU A 98 18.33 -2.88 -13.41
C LEU A 98 19.46 -1.85 -13.38
N HIS A 99 19.80 -1.31 -12.20
CA HIS A 99 20.92 -0.41 -12.05
C HIS A 99 22.26 -1.09 -12.39
N PHE A 100 22.49 -2.31 -11.88
CA PHE A 100 23.69 -3.09 -12.21
C PHE A 100 23.77 -3.42 -13.71
N ALA A 101 22.65 -3.72 -14.37
CA ALA A 101 22.62 -3.99 -15.81
C ALA A 101 22.84 -2.75 -16.71
N SER A 102 22.78 -1.54 -16.14
CA SER A 102 22.98 -0.27 -16.88
C SER A 102 24.40 0.29 -16.78
N GLU A 103 25.25 -0.29 -15.93
CA GLU A 103 26.65 0.09 -15.73
C GLU A 103 27.66 -0.79 -16.50
N GLU A 104 27.20 -1.85 -17.16
CA GLU A 104 27.97 -2.71 -18.10
C GLU A 104 27.77 -2.33 -19.57
#